data_AF-A0A923V7N8-F1
#
_entry.id   AF-A0A923V7N8-F1
#
_cell.length_a   1.000
_cell.length_b   1.000
_cell.length_c   1.000
_cell.angle_alpha   90.00
_cell.angle_beta   90.00
_cell.angle_gamma   90.00
#
_symmetry.space_group_name_H-M   'P 1'
#
loop_
_entity.id
_entity.type
_entity.pdbx_description
1 polymer ?
#
loop_
_entity_poly.entity_id
_entity_poly.type
_entity_poly.pdbx_seq_one_letter_code
_entity_poly.pdbx_strand_id
1 'polypeptide(L)'
;MKILAYNYPYTYFVIENFLPVEEYQSIKTSAPQSVNWELSSQQPGQYGMISNHQIIRKMAGKEMRNFLSKLTGVKVERHKNSIPQLRRTIGATDGVDCHTDFKCGFSVGVFLHMTTWIPEMGGELKIWSKYDHAFQLENMIQPKANTLVVMVFSEKSFHSVAPVVKGVERTTLLTEWNFV
;
A
#
# COMPACT_ATOMS: atom_id res chain seq x y z
N MET A 1 10.60 11.30 9.92
CA MET A 1 10.48 10.00 9.22
C MET A 1 11.16 8.92 10.04
N LYS A 2 10.46 7.83 10.36
CA LYS A 2 11.00 6.65 11.05
C LYS A 2 10.83 5.44 10.15
N ILE A 3 11.90 4.69 9.90
CA ILE A 3 11.90 3.51 9.03
C ILE A 3 12.01 2.26 9.90
N LEU A 4 11.05 1.34 9.73
CA LEU A 4 11.06 0.01 10.32
C LEU A 4 11.26 -1.00 9.19
N ALA A 5 12.37 -1.73 9.21
CA ALA A 5 12.70 -2.75 8.21
C ALA A 5 12.48 -4.14 8.81
N TYR A 6 11.79 -5.00 8.07
CA TYR A 6 11.50 -6.37 8.45
C TYR A 6 11.99 -7.30 7.36
N ASN A 7 12.63 -8.40 7.76
CA ASN A 7 13.14 -9.44 6.83
C ASN A 7 12.45 -10.80 7.04
N TYR A 8 11.50 -10.87 7.97
CA TYR A 8 10.76 -12.07 8.30
C TYR A 8 9.26 -11.71 8.42
N PRO A 9 8.34 -12.51 7.83
CA PRO A 9 8.58 -13.73 7.04
C PRO A 9 9.10 -13.48 5.62
N TYR A 10 9.11 -12.22 5.19
CA TYR A 10 9.71 -11.72 3.95
C TYR A 10 10.11 -10.26 4.14
N THR A 11 10.73 -9.65 3.13
CA THR A 11 11.17 -8.26 3.20
C THR A 11 10.03 -7.28 2.99
N TYR A 12 9.81 -6.41 3.98
CA TYR A 12 8.92 -5.26 3.87
C TYR A 12 9.38 -4.12 4.80
N PHE A 13 8.86 -2.92 4.55
CA PHE A 13 9.21 -1.71 5.28
C PHE A 13 7.96 -0.97 5.68
N VAL A 14 7.98 -0.39 6.88
CA VAL A 14 6.96 0.54 7.38
C VAL A 14 7.64 1.85 7.70
N ILE A 15 7.21 2.93 7.05
CA ILE A 15 7.82 4.24 7.17
C ILE A 15 6.78 5.21 7.72
N GLU A 16 6.92 5.56 8.99
CA GLU A 16 6.03 6.49 9.68
C GLU A 16 6.43 7.94 9.40
N ASN A 17 5.43 8.81 9.21
CA ASN A 17 5.62 10.21 8.85
C ASN A 17 6.52 10.35 7.62
N PHE A 18 6.11 9.67 6.54
CA PHE A 18 6.90 9.55 5.31
C PHE A 18 7.07 10.89 4.61
N LEU A 19 5.98 11.61 4.35
CA LEU A 19 6.01 12.93 3.73
C LEU A 19 6.06 14.04 4.80
N PRO A 20 6.62 15.22 4.46
CA PRO A 20 6.34 16.44 5.21
C PRO A 20 4.83 16.65 5.37
N VAL A 21 4.40 17.17 6.52
CA VAL A 21 2.97 17.28 6.88
C VAL A 21 2.19 18.06 5.83
N GLU A 22 2.70 19.20 5.37
CA GLU A 22 2.04 20.02 4.35
C GLU A 22 1.88 19.29 3.01
N GLU A 23 2.91 18.54 2.60
CA GLU A 23 2.88 17.74 1.38
C GLU A 23 1.87 16.59 1.49
N TYR A 24 1.87 15.89 2.63
CA TYR A 24 0.88 14.85 2.90
C TYR A 24 -0.56 15.39 2.85
N GLN A 25 -0.83 16.54 3.48
CA GLN A 25 -2.16 17.15 3.45
C GLN A 25 -2.57 17.58 2.05
N SER A 26 -1.63 18.11 1.26
CA SER A 26 -1.86 18.47 -0.14
C SER A 26 -2.23 17.25 -0.98
N ILE A 27 -1.50 16.13 -0.86
CA ILE A 27 -1.81 14.89 -1.59
C ILE A 27 -3.14 14.30 -1.11
N LYS A 28 -3.36 14.21 0.21
CA LYS A 28 -4.61 13.68 0.79
C LYS A 28 -5.84 14.42 0.28
N THR A 29 -5.74 15.74 0.11
CA THR A 29 -6.86 16.58 -0.34
C THR A 29 -7.06 16.51 -1.87
N SER A 30 -5.97 16.52 -2.64
CA SER A 30 -6.05 16.61 -4.11
C SER A 30 -6.16 15.25 -4.81
N ALA A 31 -5.70 14.15 -4.21
CA ALA A 31 -5.76 12.83 -4.83
C ALA A 31 -7.21 12.37 -5.15
N PRO A 32 -8.19 12.46 -4.22
CA PRO A 32 -9.57 12.04 -4.50
C PRO A 32 -10.27 12.83 -5.61
N GLN A 33 -9.85 14.07 -5.85
CA GLN A 33 -10.37 14.93 -6.92
C GLN A 33 -9.78 14.59 -8.29
N SER A 34 -8.73 13.77 -8.32
CA SER A 34 -7.97 13.44 -9.53
C SER A 34 -8.26 12.05 -10.08
N VAL A 35 -9.30 11.38 -9.59
CA VAL A 35 -9.64 10.02 -9.99
C VAL A 35 -11.08 9.92 -10.48
N ASN A 36 -11.30 9.09 -11.50
CA ASN A 36 -12.61 8.57 -11.83
C ASN A 36 -12.78 7.26 -11.06
N TRP A 37 -13.75 7.22 -10.14
CA TRP A 37 -13.96 6.08 -9.26
C TRP A 37 -14.69 4.94 -9.96
N GLU A 38 -14.11 3.76 -9.90
CA GLU A 38 -14.68 2.51 -10.38
C GLU A 38 -14.85 1.54 -9.21
N LEU A 39 -15.90 0.72 -9.24
CA LEU A 39 -16.03 -0.41 -8.32
C LEU A 39 -15.00 -1.47 -8.69
N SER A 40 -14.26 -1.97 -7.71
CA SER A 40 -13.34 -3.08 -7.96
C SER A 40 -14.10 -4.40 -7.98
N SER A 41 -13.82 -5.24 -8.97
CA SER A 41 -14.32 -6.62 -9.04
C SER A 41 -13.45 -7.61 -8.27
N GLN A 42 -12.25 -7.19 -7.85
CA GLN A 42 -11.25 -8.05 -7.24
C GLN A 42 -11.11 -7.83 -5.73
N GLN A 43 -11.41 -6.63 -5.24
CA GLN A 43 -11.25 -6.26 -3.83
C GLN A 43 -12.43 -5.39 -3.37
N PRO A 44 -12.78 -5.39 -2.07
CA PRO A 44 -13.85 -4.54 -1.58
C PRO A 44 -13.54 -3.05 -1.72
N GLY A 45 -14.48 -2.34 -2.34
CA GLY A 45 -14.47 -0.88 -2.44
C GLY A 45 -14.30 -0.37 -3.86
N GLN A 46 -13.72 0.81 -3.96
CA GLN A 46 -13.54 1.55 -5.19
C GLN A 46 -12.07 1.87 -5.42
N TYR A 47 -11.69 1.98 -6.68
CA TYR A 47 -10.36 2.40 -7.09
C TYR A 47 -10.47 3.43 -8.21
N GLY A 48 -9.38 4.15 -8.45
CA GLY A 48 -9.29 5.04 -9.61
C GLY A 48 -7.85 5.44 -9.88
N MET A 49 -7.53 5.62 -11.16
CA MET A 49 -6.20 6.03 -11.60
C MET A 49 -6.00 7.53 -11.32
N ILE A 50 -4.91 7.88 -10.65
CA ILE A 50 -4.53 9.28 -10.38
C ILE A 50 -4.19 9.96 -11.71
N SER A 51 -4.88 11.05 -12.02
CA SER A 51 -4.58 11.92 -13.17
C SER A 51 -3.71 13.14 -12.82
N ASN A 52 -3.57 13.47 -11.52
CA ASN A 52 -2.78 14.61 -11.08
C ASN A 52 -1.27 14.36 -11.27
N HIS A 53 -0.66 15.08 -12.22
CA HIS A 53 0.75 14.92 -12.58
C HIS A 53 1.73 15.23 -11.44
N GLN A 54 1.40 16.12 -10.51
CA GLN A 54 2.26 16.42 -9.36
C GLN A 54 2.33 15.21 -8.42
N ILE A 55 1.18 14.60 -8.12
CA ILE A 55 1.10 13.37 -7.34
C ILE A 55 1.83 12.23 -8.05
N ILE A 56 1.61 12.05 -9.36
CA ILE A 56 2.32 11.02 -10.15
C ILE A 56 3.83 11.22 -10.09
N ARG A 57 4.30 12.46 -10.29
CA ARG A 57 5.75 12.76 -10.23
C ARG A 57 6.32 12.47 -8.85
N LYS A 58 5.59 12.77 -7.79
CA LYS A 58 6.04 12.52 -6.42
C LYS A 58 6.06 11.03 -6.08
N MET A 59 4.96 10.34 -6.35
CA MET A 59 4.76 8.95 -5.91
C MET A 59 5.27 7.90 -6.90
N ALA A 60 5.56 8.28 -8.14
CA ALA A 60 6.02 7.37 -9.19
C ALA A 60 7.16 7.93 -10.06
N GLY A 61 7.77 9.05 -9.68
CA GLY A 61 8.87 9.68 -10.40
C GLY A 61 10.27 9.21 -9.98
N LYS A 62 11.28 9.95 -10.46
CA LYS A 62 12.71 9.66 -10.24
C LYS A 62 13.09 9.62 -8.77
N GLU A 63 12.56 10.54 -7.96
CA GLU A 63 12.86 10.60 -6.52
C GLU A 63 12.38 9.37 -5.79
N MET A 64 11.10 8.97 -5.98
CA MET A 64 10.57 7.74 -5.39
C MET A 64 11.34 6.52 -5.86
N ARG A 65 11.66 6.41 -7.15
CA ARG A 65 12.46 5.31 -7.68
C ARG A 65 13.83 5.22 -7.00
N ASN A 66 14.52 6.35 -6.84
CA ASN A 66 15.82 6.40 -6.17
C ASN A 66 15.69 6.04 -4.68
N PHE A 67 14.63 6.52 -4.02
CA PHE A 67 14.32 6.19 -2.64
C PHE A 67 14.10 4.68 -2.46
N LEU A 68 13.21 4.08 -3.26
CA LEU A 68 12.93 2.64 -3.21
C LEU A 68 14.17 1.80 -3.56
N SER A 69 15.00 2.25 -4.50
CA SER A 69 16.22 1.52 -4.86
C SER A 69 17.22 1.48 -3.71
N LYS A 70 17.36 2.60 -3.00
CA LYS A 70 18.20 2.68 -1.79
C LYS A 70 17.60 1.87 -0.65
N LEU A 71 16.28 1.92 -0.47
CA LEU A 71 15.57 1.23 0.60
C LEU A 71 15.67 -0.30 0.47
N THR A 72 15.49 -0.81 -0.75
CA THR A 72 15.49 -2.25 -1.03
C THR A 72 16.88 -2.82 -1.31
N GLY A 73 17.88 -1.96 -1.58
CA GLY A 73 19.22 -2.39 -2.01
C GLY A 73 19.27 -2.91 -3.45
N VAL A 74 18.16 -2.86 -4.19
CA VAL A 74 18.03 -3.34 -5.57
C VAL A 74 17.51 -2.19 -6.43
N LYS A 75 18.00 -2.08 -7.66
CA LYS A 75 17.49 -1.06 -8.58
C LYS A 75 16.01 -1.34 -8.87
N VAL A 76 15.16 -0.31 -8.72
CA VAL A 76 13.75 -0.41 -9.10
C VAL A 76 13.44 0.42 -10.34
N GLU A 77 12.43 0.01 -11.09
CA GLU A 77 11.81 0.79 -12.15
C GLU A 77 10.29 0.77 -12.06
N ARG A 78 9.65 1.81 -12.61
CA ARG A 78 8.20 1.85 -12.68
C ARG A 78 7.77 0.91 -13.79
N HIS A 79 6.87 -0.02 -13.49
CA HIS A 79 6.29 -0.86 -14.53
C HIS A 79 5.58 0.03 -15.57
N LYS A 80 5.78 -0.25 -16.88
CA LYS A 80 5.26 0.59 -17.97
C LYS A 80 3.74 0.85 -17.91
N ASN A 81 3.00 -0.11 -17.38
CA ASN A 81 1.56 -0.07 -17.22
C ASN A 81 1.10 0.31 -15.79
N SER A 82 2.03 0.53 -14.83
CA SER A 82 1.63 0.92 -13.48
C SER A 82 1.41 2.43 -13.42
N ILE A 83 0.15 2.82 -13.26
CA ILE A 83 -0.28 4.17 -12.95
C ILE A 83 -0.65 4.18 -11.46
N PRO A 84 -0.23 5.20 -10.69
CA PRO A 84 -0.65 5.33 -9.30
C PRO A 84 -2.17 5.26 -9.17
N GLN A 85 -2.64 4.42 -8.26
CA GLN A 85 -4.05 4.20 -7.99
C GLN A 85 -4.40 4.80 -6.64
N LEU A 86 -5.56 5.45 -6.56
CA LEU A 86 -6.22 5.66 -5.29
C LEU A 86 -7.18 4.50 -5.05
N ARG A 87 -7.13 3.91 -3.86
CA ARG A 87 -8.08 2.89 -3.42
C ARG A 87 -8.83 3.43 -2.21
N ARG A 88 -10.16 3.28 -2.20
CA ARG A 88 -11.01 3.59 -1.05
C ARG A 88 -11.93 2.43 -0.74
N THR A 89 -12.00 2.07 0.52
CA THR A 89 -12.96 1.11 1.05
C THR A 89 -13.94 1.88 1.92
N ILE A 90 -15.24 1.80 1.60
CA ILE A 90 -16.29 2.54 2.29
C ILE A 90 -17.22 1.54 2.97
N GLY A 91 -17.35 1.67 4.29
CA GLY A 91 -18.26 0.87 5.10
C GLY A 91 -17.76 -0.54 5.38
N ALA A 92 -18.70 -1.41 5.75
CA ALA A 92 -18.40 -2.76 6.18
C ALA A 92 -17.90 -3.61 5.01
N THR A 93 -16.77 -4.30 5.19
CA THR A 93 -16.22 -5.23 4.19
C THR A 93 -15.70 -6.50 4.83
N ASP A 94 -15.59 -7.57 4.04
CA ASP A 94 -14.99 -8.84 4.47
C ASP A 94 -13.44 -8.80 4.51
N GLY A 95 -12.84 -7.68 4.12
CA GLY A 95 -11.39 -7.54 3.99
C GLY A 95 -10.86 -8.09 2.67
N VAL A 96 -9.57 -8.44 2.65
CA VAL A 96 -8.93 -9.11 1.50
C VAL A 96 -8.29 -10.39 2.03
N ASP A 97 -8.60 -11.52 1.40
CA ASP A 97 -8.07 -12.84 1.77
C ASP A 97 -6.55 -12.90 1.71
N CYS A 98 -5.97 -13.93 2.35
CA CYS A 98 -4.53 -14.11 2.35
C CYS A 98 -4.00 -14.51 0.95
N HIS A 99 -3.05 -13.74 0.42
CA HIS A 99 -2.43 -13.92 -0.89
C HIS A 99 -0.97 -13.41 -0.87
N THR A 100 -0.22 -13.58 -1.98
CA THR A 100 1.20 -13.17 -2.04
C THR A 100 1.52 -12.08 -3.03
N ASP A 101 0.64 -11.80 -4.00
CA ASP A 101 0.92 -10.97 -5.18
C ASP A 101 2.15 -11.39 -6.01
N PHE A 102 2.80 -12.51 -5.73
CA PHE A 102 4.01 -12.94 -6.46
C PHE A 102 3.80 -13.10 -7.97
N LYS A 103 2.58 -13.46 -8.38
CA LYS A 103 2.22 -13.68 -9.79
C LYS A 103 1.52 -12.50 -10.44
N CYS A 104 1.45 -11.33 -9.79
CA CYS A 104 0.76 -10.15 -10.34
C CYS A 104 1.57 -9.36 -11.37
N GLY A 105 2.83 -9.74 -11.61
CA GLY A 105 3.72 -9.11 -12.60
C GLY A 105 4.50 -7.90 -12.07
N PHE A 106 4.47 -7.66 -10.75
CA PHE A 106 5.25 -6.63 -10.07
C PHE A 106 6.17 -7.24 -9.01
N SER A 107 7.28 -6.57 -8.70
CA SER A 107 8.20 -7.00 -7.64
C SER A 107 7.96 -6.28 -6.32
N VAL A 108 7.40 -5.07 -6.36
CA VAL A 108 7.22 -4.23 -5.17
C VAL A 108 5.87 -3.51 -5.22
N GLY A 109 5.09 -3.66 -4.15
CA GLY A 109 3.89 -2.87 -3.87
C GLY A 109 4.18 -1.77 -2.85
N VAL A 110 3.69 -0.55 -3.12
CA VAL A 110 3.89 0.61 -2.25
C VAL A 110 2.56 1.25 -1.90
N PHE A 111 2.26 1.36 -0.61
CA PHE A 111 0.98 1.85 -0.09
C PHE A 111 1.20 3.06 0.81
N LEU A 112 0.69 4.24 0.44
CA LEU A 112 0.63 5.41 1.31
C LEU A 112 -0.77 5.52 1.93
N HIS A 113 -0.86 5.32 3.24
CA HIS A 113 -2.13 5.41 3.96
C HIS A 113 -2.53 6.88 4.21
N MET A 114 -3.77 7.20 3.86
CA MET A 114 -4.32 8.57 3.96
C MET A 114 -5.46 8.71 4.97
N THR A 115 -5.88 7.61 5.58
CA THR A 115 -6.96 7.58 6.57
C THR A 115 -6.49 8.04 7.93
N THR A 116 -7.33 8.85 8.60
CA THR A 116 -7.22 9.08 10.03
C THR A 116 -7.79 7.83 10.72
N TRP A 117 -6.92 6.95 11.19
CA TRP A 117 -7.31 5.61 11.67
C TRP A 117 -7.39 5.55 13.20
N ILE A 118 -8.35 4.78 13.71
CA ILE A 118 -8.47 4.35 15.11
C ILE A 118 -8.67 2.82 15.18
N PRO A 119 -8.29 2.15 16.29
CA PRO A 119 -8.34 0.68 16.42
C PRO A 119 -9.65 0.00 16.04
N GLU A 120 -10.78 0.66 16.28
CA GLU A 120 -12.12 0.10 16.07
C GLU A 120 -12.50 0.05 14.58
N MET A 121 -11.72 0.67 13.70
CA MET A 121 -12.00 0.77 12.28
C MET A 121 -11.68 -0.51 11.49
N GLY A 122 -10.77 -1.34 11.99
CA GLY A 122 -10.19 -2.46 11.26
C GLY A 122 -9.31 -2.01 10.07
N GLY A 123 -9.24 -2.83 9.02
CA GLY A 123 -8.48 -2.52 7.80
C GLY A 123 -6.95 -2.60 7.94
N GLU A 124 -6.45 -3.26 8.98
CA GLU A 124 -5.03 -3.53 9.19
C GLU A 124 -4.48 -4.44 8.09
N LEU A 125 -3.26 -4.15 7.65
CA LEU A 125 -2.49 -5.06 6.80
C LEU A 125 -1.88 -6.14 7.71
N LYS A 126 -2.28 -7.38 7.51
CA LYS A 126 -1.77 -8.55 8.25
C LYS A 126 -0.67 -9.22 7.45
N ILE A 127 0.44 -9.50 8.11
CA ILE A 127 1.62 -10.17 7.55
C ILE A 127 1.66 -11.58 8.11
N TRP A 128 1.72 -12.57 7.23
CA TRP A 128 1.63 -13.97 7.59
C TRP A 128 2.88 -14.74 7.17
N SER A 129 3.26 -15.70 8.00
CA SER A 129 4.12 -16.81 7.59
C SER A 129 3.26 -18.02 7.25
N LYS A 130 3.77 -18.92 6.42
CA LYS A 130 3.14 -20.21 6.10
C LYS A 130 4.07 -21.34 6.50
N TYR A 131 3.60 -22.19 7.40
CA TYR A 131 4.30 -23.38 7.91
C TYR A 131 3.48 -24.61 7.56
N ASP A 132 4.04 -25.50 6.73
CA ASP A 132 3.36 -26.69 6.22
C ASP A 132 1.96 -26.38 5.66
N HIS A 133 0.92 -26.60 6.47
CA HIS A 133 -0.50 -26.43 6.13
C HIS A 133 -1.19 -25.30 6.92
N ALA A 134 -0.47 -24.52 7.73
CA ALA A 134 -1.03 -23.47 8.57
C ALA A 134 -0.42 -22.09 8.28
N PHE A 135 -1.23 -21.05 8.51
CA PHE A 135 -0.80 -19.66 8.51
C PHE A 135 -0.62 -19.17 9.94
N GLN A 136 0.44 -18.42 10.19
CA GLN A 136 0.71 -17.76 11.46
C GLN A 136 0.82 -16.25 11.24
N LEU A 137 0.10 -15.47 12.07
CA LEU A 137 0.17 -14.01 12.04
C LEU A 137 1.48 -13.56 12.66
N GLU A 138 2.32 -12.88 11.88
CA GLU A 138 3.65 -12.42 12.33
C GLU A 138 3.65 -10.93 12.66
N ASN A 139 2.88 -10.14 11.91
CA ASN A 139 2.77 -8.72 12.16
C ASN A 139 1.41 -8.18 11.71
N MET A 140 1.02 -7.05 12.28
CA MET A 140 -0.20 -6.33 11.93
C MET A 140 0.10 -4.83 11.87
N ILE A 141 -0.05 -4.27 10.68
CA ILE A 141 0.28 -2.88 10.38
C ILE A 141 -1.00 -2.06 10.33
N GLN A 142 -1.11 -1.10 11.24
CA GLN A 142 -2.21 -0.16 11.30
C GLN A 142 -2.09 0.85 10.14
N PRO A 143 -3.17 1.15 9.40
CA PRO A 143 -3.14 2.07 8.26
C PRO A 143 -3.18 3.53 8.73
N LYS A 144 -2.22 3.91 9.58
CA LYS A 144 -2.10 5.27 10.14
C LYS A 144 -1.81 6.28 9.03
N ALA A 145 -2.38 7.47 9.17
CA ALA A 145 -2.10 8.61 8.32
C ALA A 145 -0.60 8.82 8.08
N ASN A 146 -0.21 9.12 6.84
CA ASN A 146 1.17 9.40 6.44
C ASN A 146 2.15 8.25 6.75
N THR A 147 1.66 7.02 6.70
CA THR A 147 2.48 5.81 6.79
C THR A 147 2.62 5.20 5.40
N LEU A 148 3.87 5.02 4.96
CA LEU A 148 4.19 4.32 3.73
C LEU A 148 4.57 2.87 4.06
N VAL A 149 3.91 1.92 3.43
CA VAL A 149 4.28 0.51 3.48
C VAL A 149 4.87 0.10 2.15
N VAL A 150 6.04 -0.52 2.17
CA VAL A 150 6.72 -1.05 0.97
C VAL A 150 6.85 -2.55 1.14
N MET A 151 6.28 -3.33 0.23
CA MET A 151 6.28 -4.79 0.28
C MET A 151 7.05 -5.34 -0.90
N VAL A 152 8.03 -6.20 -0.63
CA VAL A 152 8.73 -6.95 -1.68
C VAL A 152 8.00 -8.27 -1.91
N PHE A 153 7.43 -8.44 -3.10
CA PHE A 153 6.65 -9.62 -3.44
C PHE A 153 7.55 -10.83 -3.71
N SER A 154 7.17 -11.98 -3.14
CA SER A 154 7.84 -13.27 -3.26
C SER A 154 6.82 -14.38 -3.02
N GLU A 155 7.19 -15.64 -3.27
CA GLU A 155 6.31 -16.78 -2.92
C GLU A 155 5.96 -16.85 -1.42
N LYS A 156 6.73 -16.16 -0.57
CA LYS A 156 6.54 -16.11 0.88
C LYS A 156 5.84 -14.84 1.36
N SER A 157 5.50 -13.89 0.47
CA SER A 157 4.93 -12.60 0.87
C SER A 157 3.45 -12.67 1.21
N PHE A 158 3.05 -13.63 2.04
CA PHE A 158 1.67 -13.80 2.45
C PHE A 158 1.18 -12.62 3.28
N HIS A 159 0.12 -12.00 2.79
CA HIS A 159 -0.50 -10.85 3.44
C HIS A 159 -2.01 -10.85 3.20
N SER A 160 -2.74 -10.15 4.07
CA SER A 160 -4.18 -9.97 3.96
C SER A 160 -4.57 -8.61 4.51
N VAL A 161 -5.79 -8.15 4.25
CA VAL A 161 -6.31 -6.91 4.85
C VAL A 161 -7.51 -7.26 5.71
N ALA A 162 -7.53 -6.80 6.96
CA ALA A 162 -8.64 -7.03 7.86
C ALA A 162 -9.95 -6.39 7.32
N PRO A 163 -11.12 -6.93 7.70
CA PRO A 163 -12.40 -6.25 7.55
C PRO A 163 -12.34 -4.78 7.99
N VAL A 164 -13.05 -3.91 7.26
CA VAL A 164 -13.35 -2.54 7.70
C VAL A 164 -14.76 -2.51 8.28
N VAL A 165 -14.98 -1.76 9.36
CA VAL A 165 -16.32 -1.67 10.00
C VAL A 165 -17.26 -0.70 9.26
N LYS A 166 -18.57 -0.83 9.51
CA LYS A 166 -19.58 0.05 8.92
C LYS A 166 -19.35 1.52 9.31
N GLY A 167 -19.53 2.44 8.36
CA GLY A 167 -19.43 3.88 8.57
C GLY A 167 -18.01 4.46 8.49
N VAL A 168 -17.02 3.65 8.12
CA VAL A 168 -15.62 4.04 8.02
C VAL A 168 -15.16 4.13 6.56
N GLU A 169 -14.27 5.09 6.26
CA GLU A 169 -13.55 5.16 5.00
C GLU A 169 -12.04 4.89 5.19
N ARG A 170 -11.53 3.88 4.48
CA ARG A 170 -10.10 3.60 4.37
C ARG A 170 -9.58 3.97 2.98
N THR A 171 -8.67 4.92 2.89
CA THR A 171 -8.12 5.43 1.63
C THR A 171 -6.61 5.28 1.60
N THR A 172 -6.10 4.74 0.50
CA THR A 172 -4.68 4.41 0.31
C THR A 172 -4.27 4.72 -1.13
N LEU A 173 -3.09 5.30 -1.32
CA LEU A 173 -2.47 5.46 -2.64
C LEU A 173 -1.52 4.30 -2.88
N LEU A 174 -1.73 3.56 -3.97
CA LEU A 174 -0.93 2.42 -4.40
C LEU A 174 -0.04 2.79 -5.59
N THR A 175 1.22 2.39 -5.56
CA THR A 175 2.10 2.31 -6.74
C THR A 175 2.81 0.96 -6.80
N GLU A 176 3.07 0.46 -8.01
CA GLU A 176 3.69 -0.84 -8.24
C GLU A 176 4.97 -0.70 -9.08
N TRP A 177 5.98 -1.49 -8.75
CA TRP A 177 7.33 -1.37 -9.29
C TRP A 177 7.96 -2.73 -9.58
N ASN A 178 8.98 -2.72 -10.43
CA ASN A 178 9.79 -3.90 -10.77
C ASN A 178 11.22 -3.72 -10.28
N PHE A 179 11.88 -4.83 -9.94
CA PHE A 179 13.33 -4.85 -9.86
C PHE A 179 13.97 -4.94 -11.25
N VAL A 180 15.20 -4.42 -11.36
CA VAL A 180 16.03 -4.40 -12.58
C VAL A 180 17.41 -4.95 -12.29
#